data_AF-A0A843E7P1-F1
#
_entry.id   AF-A0A843E7P1-F1
#
_cell.length_a   1.000
_cell.length_b   1.000
_cell.length_c   1.000
_cell.angle_alpha   90.00
_cell.angle_beta   90.00
_cell.angle_gamma   90.00
#
_symmetry.space_group_name_H-M   'P 1'
#
loop_
_entity.id
_entity.type
_entity.pdbx_description
1 polymer ?
#
loop_
_entity_poly.entity_id
_entity_poly.type
_entity_poly.pdbx_seq_one_letter_code
_entity_poly.pdbx_strand_id
1 'polypeptide(L)' 'TAMLNRFNKAEIYIGVGKDGKILDREFSEEDVSKVSQRMGELINHMPQTAVSLERTEDGKGYIRISATGFETPYSFGSWF' A
#
# COMPACT_ATOMS: atom_id res chain seq x y z
N THR A 1 4.02 6.79 -4.20
CA THR A 1 4.16 8.12 -4.83
C THR A 1 4.41 8.02 -6.33
N ALA A 2 5.40 7.25 -6.82
CA ALA A 2 5.70 7.17 -8.26
C ALA A 2 4.50 6.81 -9.16
N MET A 3 3.72 5.79 -8.81
CA MET A 3 2.51 5.42 -9.57
C MET A 3 1.43 6.51 -9.53
N LEU A 4 1.19 7.13 -8.36
CA LEU A 4 0.26 8.25 -8.22
C LEU A 4 0.67 9.44 -9.10
N ASN A 5 1.96 9.80 -9.13
CA ASN A 5 2.44 10.92 -9.94
C ASN A 5 2.33 10.66 -11.45
N ARG A 6 2.33 9.39 -11.88
CA ARG A 6 2.26 9.03 -13.30
C ARG A 6 0.84 8.76 -13.77
N PHE A 7 0.00 8.17 -12.92
CA PHE A 7 -1.29 7.60 -13.32
C PHE A 7 -2.46 8.08 -12.45
N ASN A 8 -2.23 8.95 -11.45
CA ASN A 8 -3.21 9.38 -10.44
C ASN A 8 -3.81 8.24 -9.62
N LYS A 9 -3.28 7.02 -9.77
CA LYS A 9 -3.72 5.79 -9.11
C LYS A 9 -2.51 4.90 -8.80
N ALA A 10 -2.60 4.14 -7.71
CA ALA A 10 -1.65 3.07 -7.39
C ALA A 10 -2.39 1.86 -6.81
N GLU A 11 -1.94 0.67 -7.19
CA GLU A 11 -2.31 -0.60 -6.53
C GLU A 11 -1.01 -1.35 -6.20
N ILE A 12 -0.85 -1.73 -4.94
CA ILE A 12 0.34 -2.42 -4.43
C ILE A 12 -0.14 -3.63 -3.63
N TYR A 13 0.58 -4.74 -3.80
CA TYR A 13 0.35 -5.98 -3.08
C TYR A 13 1.61 -6.33 -2.29
N ILE A 14 1.51 -6.39 -0.96
CA ILE A 14 2.61 -6.80 -0.07
C ILE A 14 2.40 -8.27 0.29
N GLY A 15 3.47 -9.06 0.22
CA GLY A 15 3.40 -10.50 0.41
C GLY A 15 3.13 -11.28 -0.88
N VAL A 16 3.15 -10.62 -2.03
CA VAL A 16 3.00 -11.26 -3.35
C VAL A 16 4.33 -11.23 -4.08
N GLY A 17 4.79 -12.40 -4.51
CA GLY A 17 5.98 -12.59 -5.32
C GLY A 17 5.82 -12.01 -6.73
N LYS A 18 6.94 -11.85 -7.45
CA LYS A 18 6.92 -11.36 -8.83
C LYS A 18 6.20 -12.30 -9.80
N ASP A 19 6.10 -13.57 -9.43
CA ASP A 19 5.35 -14.61 -10.14
C ASP A 19 3.86 -14.63 -9.77
N GLY A 20 3.40 -13.71 -8.93
CA GLY A 20 2.01 -13.63 -8.46
C GLY A 20 1.68 -14.59 -7.32
N LYS A 21 2.65 -15.35 -6.80
CA LYS A 21 2.41 -16.28 -5.68
C LYS A 21 2.49 -15.56 -4.35
N ILE A 22 1.62 -15.93 -3.41
CA ILE A 22 1.70 -15.43 -2.04
C ILE A 22 2.93 -16.03 -1.36
N LEU A 23 3.75 -15.15 -0.78
CA LEU A 23 4.88 -15.53 0.06
C LEU A 23 4.34 -16.07 1.39
N ASP A 24 4.94 -17.13 1.94
CA ASP A 24 4.53 -17.76 3.20
C ASP A 24 4.89 -16.90 4.43
N ARG A 25 4.33 -15.69 4.47
CA ARG A 25 4.41 -14.75 5.57
C ARG A 25 3.01 -14.50 6.11
N GLU A 26 2.86 -14.61 7.42
CA GLU A 26 1.62 -14.27 8.10
C GLU A 26 1.53 -12.75 8.24
N PHE A 27 0.36 -12.19 7.89
CA PHE A 27 0.03 -10.78 8.06
C PHE A 27 -1.19 -10.67 8.97
N SER A 28 -1.19 -9.62 9.78
CA SER A 28 -2.23 -9.32 10.77
C SER A 28 -2.82 -7.93 10.53
N GLU A 29 -3.93 -7.64 11.20
CA GLU A 29 -4.52 -6.29 11.24
C GLU A 29 -3.54 -5.23 11.81
N GLU A 30 -2.60 -5.66 12.65
CA GLU A 30 -1.53 -4.78 13.15
C GLU A 30 -0.60 -4.34 12.02
N ASP A 31 -0.32 -5.21 11.05
CA ASP A 31 0.49 -4.87 9.88
C ASP A 31 -0.25 -3.89 8.96
N VAL A 32 -1.56 -4.05 8.78
CA VAL A 32 -2.42 -3.09 8.06
C VAL A 32 -2.34 -1.71 8.72
N SER A 33 -2.48 -1.67 10.04
CA SER A 33 -2.42 -0.44 10.82
C SER A 33 -1.05 0.24 10.70
N LYS A 34 0.04 -0.53 10.80
CA LYS A 34 1.42 -0.04 10.60
C LYS A 34 1.64 0.54 9.21
N VAL A 35 1.13 -0.13 8.16
CA VAL A 35 1.22 0.36 6.78
C VAL A 35 0.48 1.67 6.63
N SER A 36 -0.77 1.74 7.10
CA SER A 36 -1.61 2.95 7.01
C SER A 36 -0.97 4.13 7.76
N GLN A 37 -0.52 3.91 8.99
CA GLN A 37 0.16 4.92 9.80
C GLN A 37 1.42 5.43 9.10
N ARG A 38 2.27 4.53 8.62
CA ARG A 38 3.54 4.91 7.99
C ARG A 38 3.34 5.63 6.66
N MET A 39 2.26 5.33 5.93
CA MET A 39 1.86 6.11 4.76
C MET A 39 1.43 7.53 5.14
N GLY A 40 0.63 7.68 6.20
CA GLY A 40 0.21 8.97 6.74
C GLY A 40 1.36 9.85 7.23
N GLU A 41 2.37 9.24 7.83
CA GLU A 41 3.56 9.93 8.33
C GLU A 41 4.50 10.39 7.22
N LEU A 42 4.59 9.64 6.12
CA LEU A 42 5.67 9.83 5.12
C LEU A 42 5.21 10.40 3.79
N ILE A 43 3.91 10.40 3.48
CA ILE A 43 3.38 10.96 2.22
C ILE A 43 2.89 12.39 2.49
N ASN A 44 3.57 13.37 1.91
CA ASN A 44 3.08 14.75 1.92
C ASN A 44 1.84 14.85 1.03
N HIS A 45 0.79 15.50 1.55
CA HIS A 45 -0.55 15.53 0.96
C HIS A 45 -1.12 14.12 0.78
N MET A 46 -1.85 13.64 1.80
CA MET A 46 -2.34 12.26 1.81
C MET A 46 -3.35 12.02 0.68
N PRO A 47 -3.07 11.11 -0.28
CA PRO A 47 -4.05 10.71 -1.28
C PRO A 47 -5.20 9.94 -0.62
N GLN A 48 -6.29 9.71 -1.35
CA GLN A 48 -7.31 8.78 -0.89
C GLN A 48 -6.75 7.36 -0.94
N THR A 49 -6.61 6.71 0.22
CA THR A 49 -6.02 5.38 0.33
C THR A 49 -6.91 4.40 1.04
N ALA A 50 -6.90 3.13 0.60
CA ALA A 50 -7.46 2.01 1.33
C ALA A 50 -6.40 0.91 1.46
N VAL A 51 -6.23 0.40 2.68
CA VAL A 51 -5.33 -0.69 3.01
C VAL A 51 -6.18 -1.81 3.61
N SER A 52 -6.10 -3.02 3.06
CA SER A 52 -6.82 -4.18 3.56
C SER A 52 -5.94 -5.42 3.64
N LEU A 53 -6.22 -6.28 4.61
CA LEU A 53 -5.71 -7.64 4.67
C LEU A 53 -6.66 -8.55 3.88
N GLU A 54 -6.15 -9.13 2.81
CA GLU A 54 -6.88 -10.05 1.95
C GLU A 54 -6.34 -11.47 2.15
N ARG A 55 -7.17 -12.48 1.84
CA ARG A 55 -6.77 -13.88 1.85
C ARG A 55 -7.10 -14.53 0.52
N THR A 56 -6.23 -15.42 0.06
CA THR A 56 -6.53 -16.30 -1.08
C THR A 56 -7.48 -17.42 -0.67
N GLU A 57 -8.00 -18.14 -1.66
CA GLU A 57 -8.80 -19.34 -1.44
C GLU A 57 -8.05 -20.41 -0.62
N ASP A 58 -6.72 -20.47 -0.78
CA ASP A 58 -5.82 -21.33 0.01
C ASP A 58 -5.53 -20.81 1.44
N GLY A 59 -6.17 -19.72 1.85
CA GLY A 59 -6.02 -19.12 3.19
C GLY A 59 -4.75 -18.28 3.39
N LYS A 60 -3.94 -18.07 2.35
CA LYS A 60 -2.71 -17.26 2.45
C LYS A 60 -3.03 -15.77 2.43
N GLY A 61 -2.49 -15.04 3.40
CA GLY A 61 -2.73 -13.61 3.59
C GLY A 61 -1.80 -12.72 2.76
N TYR A 62 -2.31 -11.60 2.27
CA TYR A 62 -1.51 -10.52 1.67
C TYR A 62 -2.16 -9.16 1.96
N ILE A 63 -1.37 -8.08 1.96
CA ILE A 63 -1.90 -6.73 2.15
C ILE A 63 -2.11 -6.09 0.78
N ARG A 64 -3.33 -5.61 0.52
CA ARG A 64 -3.66 -4.81 -0.65
C ARG A 64 -3.69 -3.33 -0.26
N ILE A 65 -2.97 -2.51 -1.01
CA ILE A 65 -2.98 -1.06 -0.90
C ILE A 65 -3.52 -0.51 -2.20
N SER A 66 -4.58 0.28 -2.12
CA SER A 66 -5.08 1.09 -3.22
C SER A 66 -4.98 2.56 -2.86
N ALA A 67 -4.59 3.38 -3.84
CA ALA A 67 -4.52 4.81 -3.66
C ALA A 67 -4.97 5.54 -4.94
N THR A 68 -5.63 6.67 -4.77
CA THR A 68 -6.05 7.57 -5.85
C THR A 68 -5.85 9.01 -5.41
N GLY A 69 -5.40 9.86 -6.32
CA GLY A 69 -5.11 11.24 -5.99
C GLY A 69 -4.71 12.07 -7.20
N PHE A 70 -5.08 13.35 -7.16
CA PHE A 70 -4.86 14.32 -8.24
C PHE A 70 -3.97 15.49 -7.82
N GLU A 71 -3.58 15.56 -6.54
CA GLU A 71 -2.74 16.61 -5.95
C GLU A 71 -1.26 16.33 -6.21
N THR A 72 -0.90 16.20 -7.48
CA THR A 72 0.49 15.93 -7.89
C THR A 72 1.36 17.19 -7.82
N PRO A 73 2.66 17.09 -7.49
CA PRO A 73 3.39 15.84 -7.23
C PRO A 73 3.29 15.38 -5.76
N TYR A 74 3.01 14.10 -5.56
CA TYR A 74 3.17 13.41 -4.28
C TYR A 74 4.66 13.10 -4.03
N SER A 75 5.15 13.43 -2.83
CA SER A 75 6.50 13.13 -2.36
C SER A 75 6.50 12.15 -1.19
N PHE A 76 7.60 11.42 -1.01
CA PHE A 76 7.80 10.48 0.09
C PHE A 76 8.98 10.97 0.94
N GLY A 77 8.78 11.07 2.26
CA GLY A 77 9.72 11.62 3.22
C GLY A 77 9.52 13.11 3.45
N SER A 78 9.55 13.53 4.72
CA SER A 78 9.69 14.93 5.08
C SER A 78 11.07 15.41 4.65
N TRP A 79 11.14 16.58 4.02
CA TRP A 79 12.37 17.36 3.99
C TRP A 79 12.33 18.28 5.22
N PHE A 80 12.40 17.72 6.42
CA PHE A 80 12.56 18.44 7.69
C PHE A 80 13.23 17.51 8.71
#